data_AF-A0A387FXA5-F1
#
_entry.id   AF-A0A387FXA5-F1
#
_cell.length_a   1.000
_cell.length_b   1.000
_cell.length_c   1.000
_cell.angle_alpha   90.00
_cell.angle_beta   90.00
_cell.angle_gamma   90.00
#
_symmetry.space_group_name_H-M   'P 1'
#
loop_
_entity.id
_entity.type
_entity.pdbx_description
1 polymer ?
#
loop_
_entity_poly.entity_id
_entity_poly.type
_entity_poly.pdbx_seq_one_letter_code
_entity_poly.pdbx_strand_id
1 'polypeptide(L)'
;MALAGCTTSTSQPVSNSAAPVAAGKTDVAIKAFRELCLQTAPSFDAGISGAKRYGVKDFYDLGGEQSGMTKDNSMSVQIKPGKECAITSPNRSDPTLHQQFLRTVAEFADKVPQDDKPNQPFVATIKGKRFIFQHDRNGGEAYVMLNPEK
;
A
#
# COMPACT_ATOMS: atom_id res chain seq x y z
N MET A 1 41.42 -27.18 51.14
CA MET A 1 41.55 -25.98 50.29
C MET A 1 40.77 -26.26 49.01
N ALA A 2 39.54 -25.73 48.91
CA ALA A 2 38.70 -25.70 47.70
C ALA A 2 39.10 -24.46 46.87
N LEU A 3 38.97 -24.39 45.53
CA LEU A 3 37.78 -24.30 44.66
C LEU A 3 38.26 -24.44 43.19
N ALA A 4 37.64 -25.22 42.29
CA ALA A 4 36.59 -24.85 41.31
C ALA A 4 36.91 -23.59 40.46
N GLY A 5 36.70 -23.49 39.15
CA GLY A 5 35.87 -24.26 38.23
C GLY A 5 35.87 -23.65 36.81
N CYS A 6 35.04 -24.25 35.95
CA CYS A 6 34.96 -24.11 34.50
C CYS A 6 34.61 -22.71 33.97
N THR A 7 35.31 -22.26 32.92
CA THR A 7 34.91 -21.13 32.08
C THR A 7 33.77 -21.54 31.16
N THR A 8 32.55 -21.10 31.48
CA THR A 8 31.38 -21.20 30.60
C THR A 8 31.25 -19.92 29.76
N SER A 9 31.36 -20.08 28.44
CA SER A 9 31.04 -19.04 27.48
C SER A 9 29.57 -18.65 27.61
N THR A 10 29.31 -17.40 27.98
CA THR A 10 27.95 -16.86 28.08
C THR A 10 27.51 -16.40 26.69
N SER A 11 26.63 -17.17 26.07
CA SER A 11 25.90 -16.77 24.86
C SER A 11 24.95 -15.62 25.20
N GLN A 12 25.16 -14.45 24.59
CA GLN A 12 24.21 -13.34 24.69
C GLN A 12 22.92 -13.70 23.95
N PRO A 13 21.73 -13.45 24.52
CA PRO A 13 20.48 -13.55 23.77
C PRO A 13 20.36 -12.33 22.85
N VAL A 14 20.32 -12.58 21.53
CA VAL A 14 19.90 -11.60 20.53
C VAL A 14 18.42 -11.28 20.75
N SER A 15 18.16 -10.27 21.57
CA SER A 15 16.84 -9.62 21.61
C SER A 15 16.67 -8.84 20.33
N ASN A 16 16.13 -9.50 19.29
CA ASN A 16 15.56 -8.85 18.11
C ASN A 16 14.26 -8.13 18.55
N SER A 17 14.39 -7.10 19.39
CA SER A 17 13.35 -6.10 19.55
C SER A 17 13.39 -5.24 18.31
N ALA A 18 12.62 -5.62 17.29
CA ALA A 18 12.26 -4.68 16.24
C ALA A 18 11.62 -3.48 16.95
N ALA A 19 12.35 -2.36 16.97
CA ALA A 19 11.84 -1.12 17.53
C ALA A 19 10.48 -0.83 16.87
N PRO A 20 9.45 -0.39 17.62
CA PRO A 20 8.22 0.05 17.02
C PRO A 20 8.58 1.15 16.04
N VAL A 21 8.36 0.90 14.76
CA VAL A 21 8.54 1.92 13.71
C VAL A 21 7.65 3.07 14.16
N ALA A 22 8.27 4.19 14.55
CA ALA A 22 7.54 5.39 14.94
C ALA A 22 6.45 5.60 13.89
N ALA A 23 5.19 5.70 14.33
CA ALA A 23 4.05 5.92 13.46
C ALA A 23 4.19 7.30 12.81
N GLY A 24 5.07 7.39 11.82
CA GLY A 24 5.14 8.51 10.91
C GLY A 24 3.78 8.68 10.25
N LYS A 25 3.44 9.92 9.96
CA LYS A 25 2.22 10.26 9.22
C LYS A 25 2.18 9.43 7.93
N THR A 26 1.12 8.65 7.74
CA THR A 26 0.91 7.89 6.50
C THR A 26 0.97 8.82 5.31
N ASP A 27 1.69 8.39 4.28
CA ASP A 27 1.82 9.10 3.02
C ASP A 27 0.46 9.46 2.41
N VAL A 28 0.33 10.66 1.82
CA VAL A 28 -0.94 11.13 1.24
C VAL A 28 -1.45 10.24 0.11
N ALA A 29 -0.57 9.66 -0.73
CA ALA A 29 -0.97 8.78 -1.82
C ALA A 29 -1.43 7.42 -1.28
N ILE A 30 -0.79 6.90 -0.23
CA ILE A 30 -1.23 5.68 0.47
C ILE A 30 -2.57 5.92 1.18
N LYS A 31 -2.76 7.09 1.79
CA LYS A 31 -4.04 7.49 2.38
C LYS A 31 -5.14 7.59 1.32
N ALA A 32 -4.85 8.18 0.16
CA ALA A 32 -5.77 8.21 -0.96
C ALA A 32 -6.09 6.80 -1.45
N PHE A 33 -5.10 5.92 -1.57
CA PHE A 33 -5.31 4.53 -1.98
C PHE A 33 -6.24 3.79 -1.00
N ARG A 34 -6.03 3.99 0.31
CA ARG A 34 -6.90 3.45 1.35
C ARG A 34 -8.36 3.87 1.16
N GLU A 35 -8.60 5.17 1.01
CA GLU A 35 -9.96 5.72 0.97
C GLU A 35 -10.65 5.52 -0.38
N LEU A 36 -9.90 5.56 -1.48
CA LEU A 36 -10.45 5.56 -2.83
C LEU A 36 -10.48 4.16 -3.44
N CYS A 37 -9.58 3.25 -3.04
CA CYS A 37 -9.52 1.88 -3.55
C CYS A 37 -9.99 0.86 -2.52
N LEU A 38 -9.36 0.79 -1.33
CA LEU A 38 -9.65 -0.27 -0.37
C LEU A 38 -11.06 -0.15 0.24
N GLN A 39 -11.46 1.05 0.67
CA GLN A 39 -12.78 1.28 1.27
C GLN A 39 -13.94 1.08 0.29
N THR A 40 -13.70 1.36 -0.99
CA THR A 40 -14.71 1.36 -2.05
C THR A 40 -14.73 0.05 -2.84
N ALA A 41 -13.78 -0.85 -2.56
CA ALA A 41 -13.78 -2.20 -3.07
C ALA A 41 -15.08 -2.95 -2.69
N PRO A 42 -15.59 -3.82 -3.57
CA PRO A 42 -14.93 -4.30 -4.79
C PRO A 42 -15.26 -3.50 -6.06
N SER A 43 -16.14 -2.49 -6.01
CA SER A 43 -16.62 -1.81 -7.22
C SER A 43 -15.81 -0.57 -7.59
N PHE A 44 -15.16 0.07 -6.62
CA PHE A 44 -14.38 1.29 -6.79
C PHE A 44 -15.16 2.55 -7.19
N ASP A 45 -16.46 2.45 -7.51
CA ASP A 45 -17.28 3.56 -8.02
C ASP A 45 -17.25 4.79 -7.11
N ALA A 46 -17.41 4.57 -5.81
CA ALA A 46 -17.40 5.66 -4.82
C ALA A 46 -16.04 6.38 -4.76
N GLY A 47 -14.96 5.73 -5.20
CA GLY A 47 -13.61 6.29 -5.25
C GLY A 47 -13.50 7.48 -6.22
N ILE A 48 -14.25 7.44 -7.34
CA ILE A 48 -14.26 8.52 -8.34
C ILE A 48 -14.76 9.81 -7.69
N SER A 49 -15.91 9.73 -7.00
CA SER A 49 -16.47 10.88 -6.28
C SER A 49 -15.60 11.33 -5.10
N GLY A 50 -14.94 10.39 -4.42
CA GLY A 50 -14.09 10.64 -3.25
C GLY A 50 -12.79 11.36 -3.59
N ALA A 51 -12.28 11.22 -4.80
CA ALA A 51 -11.02 11.83 -5.26
C ALA A 51 -11.03 13.36 -5.19
N LYS A 52 -12.21 14.00 -5.20
CA LYS A 52 -12.39 15.44 -4.99
C LYS A 52 -11.78 15.93 -3.68
N ARG A 53 -11.80 15.11 -2.62
CA ARG A 53 -11.17 15.42 -1.32
C ARG A 53 -9.66 15.56 -1.40
N TYR A 54 -9.05 14.97 -2.43
CA TYR A 54 -7.63 15.04 -2.69
C TYR A 54 -7.27 16.09 -3.76
N GLY A 55 -8.24 16.88 -4.22
CA GLY A 55 -7.99 17.93 -5.21
C GLY A 55 -8.05 17.47 -6.67
N VAL A 56 -8.45 16.23 -6.94
CA VAL A 56 -8.78 15.76 -8.29
C VAL A 56 -10.19 16.25 -8.64
N LYS A 57 -10.28 17.26 -9.50
CA LYS A 57 -11.55 17.91 -9.85
C LYS A 57 -12.15 17.38 -11.13
N ASP A 58 -11.28 17.10 -12.10
CA ASP A 58 -11.65 16.68 -13.43
C ASP A 58 -11.22 15.24 -13.65
N PHE A 59 -12.14 14.45 -14.20
CA PHE A 59 -11.90 13.09 -14.65
C PHE A 59 -12.15 13.02 -16.15
N TYR A 60 -11.26 12.30 -16.84
CA TYR A 60 -11.41 11.94 -18.24
C TYR A 60 -11.85 10.48 -18.31
N ASP A 61 -12.84 10.20 -19.15
CA ASP A 61 -13.22 8.84 -19.50
C ASP A 61 -12.33 8.34 -20.65
N LEU A 62 -11.53 7.31 -20.37
CA LEU A 62 -10.61 6.67 -21.30
C LEU A 62 -11.07 5.26 -21.66
N GLY A 63 -12.34 5.12 -22.02
CA GLY A 63 -12.93 3.83 -22.41
C GLY A 63 -13.40 3.02 -21.19
N GLY A 64 -14.13 3.68 -20.30
CA GLY A 64 -14.64 3.12 -19.05
C GLY A 64 -13.66 3.19 -17.88
N GLU A 65 -12.45 3.71 -18.10
CA GLU A 65 -11.53 4.12 -17.04
C GLU A 65 -11.72 5.60 -16.76
N GLN A 66 -11.88 5.97 -15.50
CA GLN A 66 -11.92 7.34 -15.05
C GLN A 66 -10.53 7.72 -14.53
N SER A 67 -9.84 8.60 -15.26
CA SER A 67 -8.51 9.08 -14.90
C SER A 67 -8.53 10.58 -14.60
N GLY A 68 -7.93 10.98 -13.48
CA GLY A 68 -7.88 12.36 -13.05
C GLY A 68 -6.59 12.67 -12.29
N MET A 69 -6.23 13.94 -12.25
CA MET A 69 -5.01 14.40 -11.60
C MET A 69 -5.27 15.65 -10.76
N THR A 70 -4.48 15.78 -9.70
CA THR A 70 -4.42 17.01 -8.90
C THR A 70 -3.86 18.17 -9.73
N LYS A 71 -4.29 19.40 -9.45
CA LYS A 71 -3.88 20.58 -10.24
C LYS A 71 -2.35 20.79 -10.29
N ASP A 72 -1.65 20.39 -9.23
CA ASP A 72 -0.19 20.49 -9.12
C ASP A 72 0.55 19.24 -9.61
N ASN A 73 -0.17 18.27 -10.18
CA ASN A 73 0.35 16.99 -10.67
C ASN A 73 1.07 16.16 -9.58
N SER A 74 0.81 16.43 -8.30
CA SER A 74 1.42 15.70 -7.19
C SER A 74 0.85 14.30 -7.00
N MET A 75 -0.34 14.05 -7.55
CA MET A 75 -1.02 12.77 -7.48
C MET A 75 -2.02 12.59 -8.63
N SER A 76 -2.12 11.38 -9.16
CA SER A 76 -3.18 10.95 -10.09
C SER A 76 -4.00 9.80 -9.51
N VAL A 77 -5.24 9.70 -9.98
CA VAL A 77 -6.23 8.68 -9.59
C VAL A 77 -6.75 8.06 -10.87
N GLN A 78 -6.61 6.74 -10.99
CA GLN A 78 -7.13 5.97 -12.12
C GLN A 78 -8.07 4.91 -11.55
N ILE A 79 -9.34 4.94 -11.96
CA ILE A 79 -10.36 4.02 -11.49
C ILE A 79 -11.10 3.45 -12.70
N LYS A 80 -10.98 2.15 -12.88
CA LYS A 80 -11.83 1.37 -13.77
C LYS A 80 -12.80 0.55 -12.93
N PRO A 81 -14.10 0.93 -12.87
CA PRO A 81 -15.10 0.27 -12.03
C PRO A 81 -15.04 -1.25 -12.07
N GLY A 82 -14.94 -1.85 -10.89
CA GLY A 82 -14.88 -3.29 -10.64
C GLY A 82 -13.61 -4.01 -11.12
N LYS A 83 -12.71 -3.32 -11.82
CA LYS A 83 -11.50 -3.90 -12.42
C LYS A 83 -10.22 -3.37 -11.79
N GLU A 84 -10.01 -2.06 -11.74
CA GLU A 84 -8.74 -1.50 -11.31
C GLU A 84 -8.93 -0.20 -10.54
N CYS A 85 -8.13 -0.01 -9.50
CA CYS A 85 -7.98 1.26 -8.82
C CYS A 85 -6.50 1.49 -8.53
N ALA A 86 -5.95 2.58 -9.05
CA ALA A 86 -4.55 2.95 -8.90
C ALA A 86 -4.42 4.40 -8.47
N ILE A 87 -3.56 4.63 -7.48
CA ILE A 87 -3.11 5.95 -7.08
C ILE A 87 -1.64 6.09 -7.43
N THR A 88 -1.28 7.14 -8.15
CA THR A 88 0.12 7.40 -8.49
C THR A 88 0.59 8.75 -8.00
N SER A 89 1.88 8.87 -7.73
CA SER A 89 2.55 10.14 -7.42
C SER A 89 3.99 10.12 -7.95
N PRO A 90 4.69 11.26 -8.00
CA PRO A 90 6.12 11.28 -8.26
C PRO A 90 6.90 10.41 -7.25
N ASN A 91 8.11 10.01 -7.63
CA ASN A 91 9.01 9.24 -6.75
C ASN A 91 9.26 9.97 -5.44
N ARG A 92 9.29 9.21 -4.35
CA ARG A 92 9.54 9.71 -2.99
C ARG A 92 10.74 8.99 -2.40
N SER A 93 11.58 9.71 -1.67
CA SER A 93 12.77 9.13 -1.03
C SER A 93 12.46 8.32 0.23
N ASP A 94 11.22 8.31 0.70
CA ASP A 94 10.82 7.60 1.92
C ASP A 94 10.92 6.07 1.71
N PRO A 95 11.84 5.38 2.41
CA PRO A 95 12.01 3.93 2.25
C PRO A 95 10.87 3.13 2.92
N THR A 96 10.02 3.77 3.72
CA THR A 96 8.97 3.10 4.50
C THR A 96 7.65 2.97 3.73
N LEU A 97 7.53 3.57 2.54
CA LEU A 97 6.28 3.63 1.77
C LEU A 97 5.70 2.26 1.46
N HIS A 98 6.54 1.30 1.09
CA HIS A 98 6.05 -0.05 0.81
C HIS A 98 5.50 -0.72 2.08
N GLN A 99 6.17 -0.55 3.22
CA GLN A 99 5.69 -1.09 4.48
C GLN A 99 4.39 -0.39 4.92
N GLN A 100 4.27 0.92 4.69
CA GLN A 100 3.01 1.66 4.90
C GLN A 100 1.89 1.10 4.02
N PHE A 101 2.17 0.80 2.75
CA PHE A 101 1.22 0.20 1.82
C PHE A 101 0.76 -1.19 2.30
N LEU A 102 1.68 -2.10 2.65
CA LEU A 102 1.36 -3.43 3.16
C LEU A 102 0.49 -3.37 4.43
N ARG A 103 0.83 -2.50 5.37
CA ARG A 103 0.01 -2.28 6.58
C ARG A 103 -1.38 -1.76 6.23
N THR A 104 -1.47 -0.83 5.28
CA THR A 104 -2.74 -0.25 4.84
C THR A 104 -3.64 -1.29 4.17
N VAL A 105 -3.10 -2.17 3.32
CA VAL A 105 -3.86 -3.27 2.72
C VAL A 105 -4.30 -4.28 3.79
N ALA A 106 -3.46 -4.57 4.78
CA ALA A 106 -3.76 -5.50 5.86
C ALA A 106 -4.92 -5.05 6.78
N GLU A 107 -5.32 -3.77 6.75
CA GLU A 107 -6.52 -3.29 7.44
C GLU A 107 -7.82 -3.84 6.81
N PHE A 108 -7.79 -4.24 5.53
CA PHE A 108 -8.98 -4.62 4.76
C PHE A 108 -8.95 -6.06 4.24
N ALA A 109 -7.76 -6.66 4.14
CA ALA A 109 -7.56 -7.95 3.52
C ALA A 109 -7.26 -9.06 4.54
N ASP A 110 -7.64 -10.30 4.19
CA ASP A 110 -7.51 -11.44 5.10
C ASP A 110 -6.05 -11.81 5.41
N LYS A 111 -5.18 -11.81 4.38
CA LYS A 111 -3.75 -12.17 4.50
C LYS A 111 -2.91 -11.32 3.56
N VAL A 112 -1.91 -10.63 4.12
CA VAL A 112 -0.94 -9.82 3.37
C VAL A 112 0.48 -10.27 3.71
N PRO A 113 1.34 -10.59 2.71
CA PRO A 113 2.74 -10.92 2.94
C PRO A 113 3.51 -9.69 3.44
N GLN A 114 3.87 -9.66 4.73
CA GLN A 114 4.56 -8.51 5.33
C GLN A 114 6.04 -8.38 4.91
N ASP A 115 6.59 -9.44 4.30
CA ASP A 115 7.94 -9.54 3.76
C ASP A 115 8.01 -9.32 2.24
N ASP A 116 6.88 -8.95 1.62
CA ASP A 116 6.81 -8.54 0.22
C ASP A 116 7.70 -7.33 -0.06
N LYS A 117 8.08 -7.19 -1.33
CA LYS A 117 8.99 -6.14 -1.79
C LYS A 117 8.29 -5.22 -2.79
N PRO A 118 8.68 -3.93 -2.85
CA PRO A 118 8.22 -3.07 -3.93
C PRO A 118 8.52 -3.70 -5.29
N ASN A 119 7.69 -3.40 -6.28
CA ASN A 119 7.72 -3.94 -7.65
C ASN A 119 7.41 -5.44 -7.76
N GLN A 120 6.97 -6.09 -6.67
CA GLN A 120 6.46 -7.45 -6.70
C GLN A 120 4.95 -7.42 -6.44
N PRO A 121 4.13 -8.02 -7.32
CA PRO A 121 2.71 -8.12 -7.08
C PRO A 121 2.42 -9.25 -6.08
N PHE A 122 1.45 -9.04 -5.19
CA PHE A 122 0.92 -10.07 -4.31
C PHE A 122 -0.60 -10.17 -4.41
N VAL A 123 -1.14 -11.31 -4.01
CA VAL A 123 -2.60 -11.54 -4.00
C VAL A 123 -3.12 -11.47 -2.58
N ALA A 124 -4.23 -10.76 -2.38
CA ALA A 124 -4.99 -10.81 -1.14
C ALA A 124 -6.50 -10.78 -1.43
N THR A 125 -7.29 -11.21 -0.44
CA THR A 125 -8.75 -11.25 -0.54
C THR A 125 -9.37 -10.12 0.26
N ILE A 126 -10.30 -9.38 -0.34
CA ILE A 126 -11.11 -8.36 0.33
C ILE A 126 -12.58 -8.67 0.06
N LYS A 127 -13.39 -8.79 1.13
CA LYS A 127 -14.84 -9.08 1.04
C LYS A 127 -15.15 -10.30 0.15
N GLY A 128 -14.34 -11.35 0.25
CA GLY A 128 -14.49 -12.59 -0.53
C GLY A 128 -14.06 -12.52 -2.00
N LYS A 129 -13.48 -11.39 -2.47
CA LYS A 129 -12.93 -11.25 -3.82
C LYS A 129 -11.41 -11.16 -3.81
N ARG A 130 -10.77 -11.83 -4.76
CA ARG A 130 -9.32 -11.82 -4.93
C ARG A 130 -8.90 -10.57 -5.68
N PHE A 131 -7.84 -9.92 -5.21
CA PHE A 131 -7.20 -8.80 -5.87
C PHE A 131 -5.70 -9.01 -5.93
N ILE A 132 -5.09 -8.51 -6.99
CA ILE A 132 -3.64 -8.34 -7.12
C ILE A 132 -3.32 -6.93 -6.63
N PHE A 133 -2.37 -6.83 -5.72
CA PHE A 133 -1.84 -5.59 -5.19
C PHE A 133 -0.41 -5.42 -5.68
N GLN A 134 -0.05 -4.19 -6.02
CA GLN A 134 1.32 -3.87 -6.38
C GLN A 134 1.66 -2.46 -5.91
N HIS A 135 2.86 -2.32 -5.36
CA HIS A 135 3.51 -1.03 -5.19
C HIS A 135 4.64 -0.92 -6.21
N ASP A 136 4.39 -0.24 -7.34
CA ASP A 136 5.40 0.00 -8.37
C ASP A 136 6.14 1.31 -8.10
N ARG A 137 7.46 1.26 -8.17
CA ARG A 137 8.40 2.36 -7.94
C ARG A 137 9.19 2.74 -9.21
N ASN A 138 8.89 2.12 -10.35
CA ASN A 138 9.57 2.34 -11.61
C ASN A 138 8.94 3.51 -12.38
N GLY A 139 9.35 4.74 -12.04
CA GLY A 139 8.87 5.96 -12.72
C GLY A 139 7.89 6.83 -11.91
N GLY A 140 7.66 6.47 -10.66
CA GLY A 140 6.78 7.14 -9.69
C GLY A 140 6.48 6.18 -8.54
N GLU A 141 5.70 6.61 -7.55
CA GLU A 141 5.06 5.69 -6.60
C GLU A 141 3.66 5.38 -7.11
N ALA A 142 3.39 4.13 -7.50
CA ALA A 142 2.07 3.66 -7.92
C ALA A 142 1.57 2.55 -6.99
N TYR A 143 0.41 2.78 -6.37
CA TYR A 143 -0.29 1.82 -5.52
C TYR A 143 -1.49 1.29 -6.28
N VAL A 144 -1.45 0.02 -6.67
CA VAL A 144 -2.41 -0.60 -7.58
C VAL A 144 -3.19 -1.69 -6.87
N MET A 145 -4.50 -1.75 -7.16
CA MET A 145 -5.40 -2.82 -6.79
C MET A 145 -6.16 -3.27 -8.04
N LEU A 146 -5.90 -4.50 -8.48
CA LEU A 146 -6.46 -5.08 -9.70
C LEU A 146 -7.32 -6.30 -9.36
N ASN A 147 -8.53 -6.35 -9.92
CA ASN A 147 -9.39 -7.53 -9.92
C ASN A 147 -9.10 -8.37 -11.18
N PRO A 148 -8.47 -9.55 -11.06
CA PRO A 148 -8.11 -10.38 -12.21
C PRO A 148 -9.32 -11.06 -12.87
N GLU A 149 -10.50 -11.00 -12.27
CA GLU A 149 -11.72 -11.68 -12.75
C GLU A 149 -12.61 -10.78 -13.64
N LYS A 150 -12.14 -9.58 -13.99
CA LYS A 150 -12.90 -8.55 -14.72
C LYS A 150 -12.12 -7.94 -15.90
#